data_AF-A0A922SCM3-F1
#
_entry.id   AF-A0A922SCM3-F1
#
_cell.length_a   1.000
_cell.length_b   1.000
_cell.length_c   1.000
_cell.angle_alpha   90.00
_cell.angle_beta   90.00
_cell.angle_gamma   90.00
#
_symmetry.space_group_name_H-M   'P 1'
#
loop_
_entity.id
_entity.type
_entity.pdbx_description
1 polymer ?
#
loop_
_entity_poly.entity_id
_entity_poly.type
_entity_poly.pdbx_seq_one_letter_code
_entity_poly.pdbx_strand_id
1 'polypeptide(L)'
;MSSATSSSVSLSEFFRPITPKGLRSRDLSHTRLNLLKKEIQTDLHLIPLQELYERLRTDPVNGLTKEMAQALLAFHGPNTLTPATEQGWFKKLIKSLCTGISINPN
;
A
#
# COMPACT_ATOMS: atom_id res chain seq x y z
N MET A 1 25.21 26.01 16.92
CA MET A 1 25.35 25.25 15.67
C MET A 1 24.48 24.01 15.80
N SER A 2 23.24 24.05 15.29
CA SER A 2 22.28 22.95 15.42
C SER A 2 21.74 22.64 14.03
N SER A 3 22.50 21.82 13.30
CA SER A 3 22.12 21.37 11.97
C SER A 3 21.27 20.12 12.12
N ALA A 4 19.95 20.26 11.94
CA ALA A 4 19.05 19.13 11.78
C ALA A 4 19.49 18.34 10.54
N THR A 5 20.12 17.19 10.75
CA THR A 5 20.47 16.27 9.67
C THR A 5 19.17 15.64 9.16
N SER A 6 18.75 16.06 7.98
CA SER A 6 17.69 15.43 7.19
C SER A 6 18.04 13.95 6.99
N SER A 7 17.39 13.08 7.74
CA SER A 7 17.58 11.63 7.64
C SER A 7 16.95 11.13 6.34
N SER A 8 17.76 11.01 5.28
CA SER A 8 17.42 10.19 4.12
C SER A 8 17.39 8.74 4.59
N VAL A 9 16.20 8.24 4.89
CA VAL A 9 16.01 6.84 5.31
C VAL A 9 16.45 5.96 4.13
N SER A 10 17.52 5.19 4.34
CA SER A 10 18.08 4.31 3.31
C SER A 10 17.05 3.26 2.86
N LEU A 11 16.96 2.98 1.56
CA LEU A 11 16.13 1.89 1.01
C LEU A 11 16.41 0.53 1.69
N SER A 12 17.61 0.33 2.23
CA SER A 12 17.96 -0.88 2.99
C SER A 12 17.24 -0.98 4.34
N GLU A 13 16.90 0.15 4.97
CA GLU A 13 16.12 0.17 6.23
C GLU A 13 14.68 -0.29 5.95
N PHE A 14 14.17 0.02 4.77
CA PHE A 14 12.83 -0.33 4.31
C PHE A 14 12.62 -1.84 4.11
N PHE A 15 13.65 -2.54 3.61
CA PHE A 15 13.64 -3.99 3.45
C PHE A 15 14.25 -4.74 4.63
N ARG A 16 14.61 -4.02 5.71
CA ARG A 16 15.13 -4.67 6.91
C ARG A 16 14.08 -5.66 7.40
N PRO A 17 14.43 -6.94 7.63
CA PRO A 17 13.48 -7.89 8.15
C PRO A 17 13.03 -7.39 9.53
N ILE A 18 11.82 -6.84 9.61
CA ILE A 18 11.18 -6.63 10.90
C ILE A 18 11.12 -8.04 11.51
N THR A 19 11.83 -8.25 12.61
CA THR A 19 11.78 -9.50 13.39
C THR A 19 10.98 -9.24 14.67
N PRO A 20 9.68 -8.90 14.58
CA PRO A 20 8.87 -8.80 15.77
C PRO A 20 8.74 -10.24 16.31
N LYS A 21 9.30 -10.47 17.50
CA LYS A 21 9.34 -11.81 18.11
C LYS A 21 7.91 -12.33 18.25
N GLY A 22 7.63 -13.51 17.67
CA GLY A 22 6.38 -14.23 17.88
C GLY A 22 5.21 -13.90 16.94
N LEU A 23 5.39 -13.10 15.87
CA LEU A 23 4.31 -12.90 14.89
C LEU A 23 4.24 -14.02 13.85
N ARG A 24 3.01 -14.36 13.41
CA ARG A 24 2.80 -15.25 12.27
C ARG A 24 3.24 -14.57 10.97
N SER A 25 3.70 -15.36 10.00
CA SER A 25 4.17 -14.88 8.69
C SER A 25 3.17 -13.93 7.99
N ARG A 26 1.86 -14.23 8.10
CA ARG A 26 0.80 -13.40 7.52
C ARG A 26 0.72 -12.00 8.16
N ASP A 27 0.84 -11.92 9.48
CA ASP A 27 0.78 -10.66 10.22
C ASP A 27 2.02 -9.80 9.97
N LEU A 28 3.17 -10.46 9.77
CA LEU A 28 4.42 -9.82 9.35
C LEU A 28 4.25 -9.18 7.95
N SER A 29 3.71 -9.92 6.99
CA SER A 29 3.47 -9.37 5.64
C SER A 29 2.53 -8.16 5.68
N HIS A 30 1.44 -8.25 6.45
CA HIS A 30 0.48 -7.15 6.59
C HIS A 30 1.10 -5.89 7.23
N THR A 31 1.90 -6.06 8.27
CA THR A 31 2.59 -4.93 8.93
C THR A 31 3.59 -4.25 8.00
N ARG A 32 4.37 -5.01 7.22
CA ARG A 32 5.26 -4.47 6.19
C ARG A 32 4.51 -3.66 5.14
N LEU A 33 3.40 -4.19 4.61
CA LEU A 33 2.59 -3.47 3.62
C LEU A 33 2.02 -2.16 4.18
N ASN A 34 1.61 -2.15 5.45
CA ASN A 34 1.09 -0.93 6.07
C ASN A 34 2.16 0.12 6.34
N LEU A 35 3.41 -0.28 6.56
CA LEU A 35 4.54 0.64 6.67
C LEU A 35 4.88 1.23 5.29
N LEU A 36 4.99 0.40 4.25
CA LEU A 36 5.18 0.83 2.86
C LEU A 36 4.17 1.89 2.44
N LYS A 37 2.88 1.69 2.75
CA LYS A 37 1.83 2.68 2.43
C LYS A 37 2.03 4.05 3.06
N LYS A 38 2.71 4.15 4.21
CA LYS A 38 2.91 5.41 4.94
C LYS A 38 4.06 6.24 4.41
N GLU A 39 5.06 5.61 3.81
CA GLU A 39 6.38 6.21 3.55
C GLU A 39 6.67 6.40 2.05
N ILE A 40 5.68 6.19 1.16
CA ILE A 40 5.87 6.42 -0.28
C ILE A 40 5.99 7.93 -0.55
N GLN A 41 7.20 8.37 -0.87
CA GLN A 41 7.49 9.66 -1.49
C GLN A 41 7.51 9.50 -3.02
N THR A 42 6.93 10.45 -3.75
CA THR A 42 6.93 10.43 -5.22
C THR A 42 7.42 11.77 -5.77
N ASP A 43 8.42 11.73 -6.65
CA ASP A 43 9.11 12.93 -7.14
C ASP A 43 8.61 13.41 -8.52
N LEU A 44 7.50 12.84 -9.01
CA LEU A 44 6.98 13.12 -10.35
C LEU A 44 6.69 14.61 -10.60
N HIS A 45 6.33 15.35 -9.55
CA HIS A 45 5.99 16.77 -9.60
C HIS A 45 7.21 17.71 -9.55
N LEU A 46 8.41 17.18 -9.31
CA LEU A 46 9.66 17.96 -9.29
C LEU A 46 10.37 17.97 -10.65
N ILE A 47 9.97 17.07 -11.54
CA ILE A 47 10.62 16.77 -12.82
C ILE A 47 10.05 17.69 -13.93
N PRO A 48 10.86 18.11 -14.92
CA PRO A 48 10.37 18.87 -16.06
C PRO A 48 9.31 18.12 -16.88
N LEU A 49 8.36 18.86 -17.47
CA LEU A 49 7.23 18.28 -18.21
C LEU A 49 7.66 17.35 -19.36
N GLN A 50 8.74 17.70 -20.08
CA GLN A 50 9.24 16.89 -21.18
C GLN A 50 9.61 15.46 -20.72
N GLU A 51 10.34 15.37 -19.61
CA GLU A 51 10.74 14.08 -19.04
C GLU A 51 9.53 13.33 -18.45
N LEU A 52 8.54 14.05 -17.91
CA LEU A 52 7.30 13.46 -17.44
C LEU A 52 6.53 12.79 -18.59
N TYR A 53 6.42 13.45 -19.74
CA TYR A 53 5.74 12.91 -20.92
C TYR A 53 6.46 11.69 -21.51
N GLU A 54 7.79 11.71 -21.52
CA GLU A 54 8.59 10.56 -21.94
C GLU A 54 8.43 9.35 -21.00
N ARG A 55 8.42 9.57 -19.69
CA ARG A 55 8.22 8.52 -18.69
C ARG A 55 6.82 7.91 -18.75
N LEU A 56 5.78 8.75 -18.87
CA LEU A 56 4.39 8.31 -18.94
C LEU A 56 3.97 7.86 -20.35
N ARG A 57 4.78 8.14 -21.37
CA ARG A 57 4.48 7.89 -22.79
C ARG A 57 3.14 8.51 -23.20
N THR A 58 2.93 9.76 -22.80
CA THR A 58 1.68 10.51 -23.00
C THR A 58 1.94 11.78 -23.81
N ASP A 59 1.09 12.07 -24.79
CA ASP A 59 1.14 13.36 -25.49
C ASP A 59 0.38 14.44 -24.68
N PRO A 60 0.92 15.68 -24.60
CA PRO A 60 0.26 16.76 -23.84
C PRO A 60 -1.02 17.30 -24.48
N VAL A 61 -1.14 17.23 -25.81
CA VAL A 61 -2.28 17.80 -26.55
C VAL A 61 -3.34 16.75 -26.83
N ASN A 62 -2.93 15.58 -27.32
CA ASN A 62 -3.84 14.54 -27.79
C ASN A 62 -4.08 13.45 -26.74
N GLY A 63 -3.28 13.40 -25.67
CA GLY A 63 -3.37 12.36 -24.64
C GLY A 63 -2.93 10.99 -25.12
N LEU A 64 -3.53 9.93 -24.53
CA LEU A 64 -3.27 8.55 -24.92
C LEU A 64 -4.20 8.09 -26.04
N THR A 65 -3.71 7.16 -26.87
CA THR A 65 -4.57 6.47 -27.83
C THR A 65 -5.59 5.58 -27.11
N LYS A 66 -6.77 5.42 -27.71
CA LYS A 66 -7.86 4.61 -27.13
C LYS A 66 -7.43 3.14 -26.91
N GLU A 67 -6.64 2.61 -27.83
CA GLU A 67 -6.11 1.25 -27.76
C GLU A 67 -5.14 1.08 -26.58
N MET A 68 -4.21 2.03 -26.39
CA MET A 68 -3.29 2.02 -25.26
C MET A 68 -4.00 2.21 -23.93
N ALA A 69 -5.02 3.07 -23.89
CA ALA A 69 -5.84 3.27 -22.69
C ALA A 69 -6.57 1.98 -22.28
N GLN A 70 -7.10 1.22 -23.24
CA GLN A 70 -7.73 -0.08 -22.97
C GLN A 70 -6.71 -1.11 -22.47
N ALA A 71 -5.52 -1.16 -23.07
CA ALA A 71 -4.45 -2.05 -22.63
C ALA A 71 -4.00 -1.74 -21.19
N LEU A 72 -3.84 -0.45 -20.85
CA LEU A 72 -3.50 -0.02 -19.49
C LEU A 72 -4.61 -0.32 -18.49
N LEU A 73 -5.88 -0.14 -18.88
CA LEU A 73 -7.02 -0.48 -18.02
C LEU A 73 -7.04 -1.99 -17.72
N ALA A 74 -6.80 -2.84 -18.71
CA ALA A 74 -6.71 -4.28 -18.50
C ALA A 74 -5.52 -4.68 -17.61
N PHE A 75 -4.40 -3.97 -17.70
CA PHE A 75 -3.20 -4.25 -16.92
C PHE A 75 -3.28 -3.74 -15.47
N HIS A 76 -3.69 -2.50 -15.25
CA HIS A 76 -3.75 -1.85 -13.93
C HIS A 76 -5.07 -2.09 -13.20
N GLY A 77 -6.15 -2.37 -13.93
CA GLY A 77 -7.50 -2.43 -13.40
C GLY A 77 -8.19 -1.06 -13.33
N PRO A 78 -9.45 -1.02 -12.84
CA PRO A 78 -10.20 0.21 -12.72
C PRO A 78 -9.59 1.14 -11.67
N ASN A 79 -9.60 2.44 -11.94
CA ASN A 79 -9.17 3.49 -10.99
C ASN A 79 -10.25 3.71 -9.90
N THR A 80 -10.53 2.67 -9.12
CA THR A 80 -11.52 2.69 -8.04
C THR A 80 -10.92 2.05 -6.80
N LEU A 81 -11.16 2.65 -5.65
CA LEU A 81 -10.72 2.07 -4.37
C LEU A 81 -11.49 0.77 -4.12
N THR A 82 -10.76 -0.33 -3.96
CA THR A 82 -11.36 -1.61 -3.58
C THR A 82 -11.99 -1.47 -2.19
N PRO A 83 -13.28 -1.78 -2.02
CA PRO A 83 -13.92 -1.71 -0.72
C PRO A 83 -13.23 -2.64 0.28
N ALA A 84 -13.31 -2.29 1.57
CA ALA A 84 -12.75 -3.13 2.62
C ALA A 84 -13.38 -4.53 2.60
N THR A 85 -12.59 -5.55 2.89
CA THR A 85 -13.09 -6.93 2.96
C THR A 85 -14.10 -7.06 4.11
N GLU A 86 -15.36 -7.27 3.78
CA GLU A 86 -16.38 -7.52 4.78
C GLU A 86 -16.26 -8.93 5.35
N GLN A 87 -16.28 -9.04 6.67
CA GLN A 87 -16.53 -10.33 7.31
C GLN A 87 -18.03 -10.56 7.37
N GLY A 88 -18.49 -11.68 6.81
CA GLY A 88 -19.89 -12.10 6.89
C GLY A 88 -20.39 -12.15 8.34
N TRP A 89 -21.67 -11.85 8.53
CA TRP A 89 -22.29 -11.71 9.86
C TRP A 89 -22.07 -12.93 10.77
N PHE A 90 -22.11 -14.15 10.21
CA PHE A 90 -21.84 -15.39 10.94
C PHE A 90 -20.45 -15.42 11.60
N LYS A 91 -19.41 -14.94 10.91
CA LYS A 91 -18.05 -14.90 11.46
C LYS A 91 -17.97 -13.91 12.64
N LYS A 92 -18.68 -12.78 12.54
CA LYS A 92 -18.79 -11.79 13.62
C LYS A 92 -19.52 -12.38 14.83
N LEU A 93 -20.61 -13.12 14.61
CA LEU A 93 -21.40 -13.77 15.65
C LEU A 93 -20.58 -14.81 16.42
N ILE A 94 -19.94 -15.76 15.72
CA ILE A 94 -19.11 -16.80 16.34
C ILE A 94 -17.97 -16.18 17.14
N LYS A 95 -17.31 -15.15 16.59
CA LYS A 95 -16.27 -14.42 17.30
C LYS A 95 -16.81 -13.79 18.60
N SER A 96 -17.99 -13.17 18.56
CA SER A 96 -18.61 -12.58 19.75
C SER A 96 -18.96 -13.61 20.83
N LEU A 97 -19.43 -14.80 20.43
CA LEU A 97 -19.81 -15.86 21.37
C LEU A 97 -18.57 -16.50 22.03
N CYS A 98 -17.51 -16.76 21.27
CA CYS A 98 -16.34 -17.50 21.75
C CYS A 98 -15.23 -16.64 22.38
N THR A 99 -15.35 -15.31 22.40
CA THR A 99 -14.31 -14.43 22.97
C THR A 99 -14.57 -14.03 24.42
N GLY A 100 -15.83 -14.11 24.91
CA GLY A 100 -16.19 -13.72 26.29
C GLY A 100 -16.88 -14.79 27.14
N ILE A 101 -17.60 -15.76 26.53
CA ILE A 101 -18.43 -16.72 27.29
C ILE A 101 -17.64 -17.95 27.76
N SER A 102 -16.46 -18.22 27.19
CA SER A 102 -15.66 -19.43 27.44
C SER A 102 -14.52 -19.29 28.46
N ILE A 103 -14.27 -18.09 29.00
CA ILE A 103 -13.26 -17.84 30.06
C ILE A 103 -13.97 -17.58 31.39
N ASN A 104 -14.53 -18.66 31.96
CA ASN A 104 -14.66 -18.83 33.41
C ASN A 104 -15.08 -20.27 33.75
N PRO A 105 -14.15 -21.24 33.85
CA PRO A 105 -14.41 -22.43 34.63
C PRO A 105 -14.18 -22.05 36.11
N ASN A 106 -15.27 -21.90 36.87
CA ASN A 106 -15.22 -22.16 38.31
C ASN A 106 -14.78 -23.62 38.54
#